data_AF-A0A2I1NA56-F1
#
_entry.id   AF-A0A2I1NA56-F1
#
_cell.length_a   1.000
_cell.length_b   1.000
_cell.length_c   1.000
_cell.angle_alpha   90.00
_cell.angle_beta   90.00
_cell.angle_gamma   90.00
#
_symmetry.space_group_name_H-M   'P 1'
#
loop_
_entity.id
_entity.type
_entity.pdbx_description
1 polymer ?
#
loop_
_entity_poly.entity_id
_entity_poly.type
_entity_poly.pdbx_seq_one_letter_code
_entity_poly.pdbx_strand_id
1 'polypeptide(L)'
;MSNKSIKKSNELKYLQTQRQKLVSQREILKKVTKEKQDELTSLNSKIKNIDERLEKLISGNEIIFSEHAILRYIERVLGINLTDIKAKILTESEKDECMQMGGNLTYKKEDFTVKIQDFVVTTVFKE
;
A
#
# COMPACT_ATOMS: atom_id res chain seq x y z
N MET A 1 -57.35 -37.70 -21.82
CA MET A 1 -56.88 -36.36 -21.40
C MET A 1 -56.10 -35.73 -22.55
N SER A 2 -56.39 -34.47 -22.90
CA SER A 2 -55.83 -33.83 -24.11
C SER A 2 -54.33 -33.58 -24.00
N ASN A 3 -53.56 -33.96 -25.02
CA ASN A 3 -52.10 -33.78 -25.17
C ASN A 3 -51.65 -32.32 -24.90
N LYS A 4 -52.55 -31.35 -25.11
CA LYS A 4 -52.34 -29.92 -24.84
C LYS A 4 -52.20 -29.60 -23.34
N SER A 5 -52.89 -30.34 -22.47
CA SER A 5 -52.84 -30.16 -21.01
C SER A 5 -51.50 -30.63 -20.41
N ILE A 6 -50.92 -31.69 -21.00
CA ILE A 6 -49.64 -32.25 -20.55
C ILE A 6 -48.49 -31.31 -20.91
N LYS A 7 -48.47 -30.80 -22.15
CA LYS A 7 -47.48 -29.80 -22.60
C LYS A 7 -47.48 -28.54 -21.71
N LYS A 8 -48.67 -28.01 -21.39
CA LYS A 8 -48.82 -26.83 -20.52
C LYS A 8 -48.29 -27.07 -19.10
N SER A 9 -48.51 -28.27 -18.54
CA SER A 9 -48.00 -28.66 -17.22
C SER A 9 -46.47 -28.76 -17.18
N ASN A 10 -45.88 -29.35 -18.22
CA ASN A 10 -44.41 -29.47 -18.34
C ASN A 10 -43.74 -28.11 -18.49
N GLU A 11 -44.30 -27.24 -19.33
CA GLU A 11 -43.80 -25.88 -19.52
C GLU A 11 -43.90 -25.05 -18.23
N LEU A 12 -45.01 -25.17 -17.49
CA LEU A 12 -45.17 -24.53 -16.19
C LEU A 12 -44.07 -24.95 -15.20
N LYS A 13 -43.81 -26.26 -15.06
CA LYS A 13 -42.76 -26.77 -14.17
C LYS A 13 -41.36 -26.30 -14.60
N TYR A 14 -41.11 -26.29 -15.91
CA TYR A 14 -39.86 -25.79 -16.46
C TYR A 14 -39.64 -24.32 -16.08
N LEU A 15 -40.62 -23.46 -16.35
CA LEU A 15 -40.54 -22.03 -16.05
C LEU A 15 -40.44 -21.76 -14.54
N GLN A 16 -41.16 -22.53 -13.70
CA GLN A 16 -41.03 -22.43 -12.24
C GLN A 16 -39.61 -22.75 -11.77
N THR A 17 -39.00 -23.80 -12.31
CA THR A 17 -37.62 -24.17 -11.99
C THR A 17 -36.63 -23.09 -12.43
N GLN A 18 -36.78 -22.55 -13.64
CA GLN A 18 -35.93 -21.47 -14.13
C GLN A 18 -36.07 -20.21 -13.28
N ARG A 19 -37.31 -19.82 -12.94
CA ARG A 19 -37.58 -18.68 -12.05
C ARG A 19 -36.90 -18.88 -10.70
N GLN A 20 -37.00 -20.06 -10.10
CA GLN A 20 -36.37 -20.33 -8.80
C GLN A 20 -34.84 -20.19 -8.87
N LYS A 21 -34.21 -20.71 -9.94
CA LYS A 21 -32.76 -20.56 -10.16
C LYS A 21 -32.36 -19.08 -10.26
N LEU A 22 -33.09 -18.29 -11.05
CA LEU A 22 -32.82 -16.86 -11.22
C LEU A 22 -33.03 -16.08 -9.92
N VAL A 23 -34.04 -16.42 -9.13
CA VAL A 23 -34.27 -15.81 -7.80
C VAL A 23 -33.09 -16.08 -6.88
N SER A 24 -32.61 -17.33 -6.80
CA SER A 24 -31.44 -17.67 -5.97
C SER A 24 -30.18 -16.91 -6.41
N GLN A 25 -29.92 -16.84 -7.72
CA GLN A 25 -28.79 -16.06 -8.27
C GLN A 25 -28.89 -14.58 -7.91
N ARG A 26 -30.09 -13.99 -8.03
CA ARG A 26 -30.33 -12.59 -7.67
C ARG A 26 -30.06 -12.32 -6.19
N GLU A 27 -30.48 -13.20 -5.28
CA GLU A 27 -30.24 -13.00 -3.85
C GLU A 27 -28.75 -13.13 -3.48
N ILE A 28 -28.00 -14.01 -4.17
CA ILE A 28 -26.53 -14.05 -4.05
C ILE A 28 -25.92 -12.73 -4.50
N LEU A 29 -26.29 -12.23 -5.68
CA LEU A 29 -25.76 -10.97 -6.21
C LEU A 29 -26.08 -9.79 -5.28
N LYS A 30 -27.30 -9.71 -4.74
CA LYS A 30 -27.65 -8.68 -3.74
C LYS A 30 -26.72 -8.69 -2.53
N LYS A 31 -26.38 -9.88 -2.01
CA LYS A 31 -25.47 -10.00 -0.88
C LYS A 31 -24.08 -9.47 -1.23
N VAL A 32 -23.54 -9.87 -2.38
CA VAL A 32 -22.24 -9.40 -2.87
C VAL A 32 -22.25 -7.89 -3.09
N THR A 33 -23.30 -7.34 -3.69
CA THR A 33 -23.44 -5.88 -3.85
C THR A 33 -23.43 -5.16 -2.52
N LYS A 34 -24.12 -5.69 -1.51
CA LYS A 34 -24.10 -5.11 -0.16
C LYS A 34 -22.69 -5.14 0.45
N GLU A 35 -22.01 -6.27 0.38
CA GLU A 35 -20.62 -6.41 0.88
C GLU A 35 -19.69 -5.39 0.20
N LYS A 36 -19.80 -5.22 -1.13
CA LYS A 36 -19.02 -4.20 -1.86
C LYS A 36 -19.40 -2.77 -1.52
N GLN A 37 -20.66 -2.49 -1.23
CA GLN A 37 -21.08 -1.17 -0.77
C GLN A 37 -20.52 -0.84 0.63
N ASP A 38 -20.47 -1.84 1.52
CA ASP A 38 -19.88 -1.70 2.85
C ASP A 38 -18.36 -1.45 2.75
N GLU A 39 -17.65 -2.20 1.89
CA GLU A 39 -16.24 -1.96 1.58
C GLU A 39 -15.98 -0.54 1.05
N LEU A 40 -16.79 -0.09 0.08
CA LEU A 40 -16.69 1.25 -0.50
C LEU A 40 -16.88 2.35 0.56
N THR A 41 -17.88 2.17 1.43
CA THR A 41 -18.17 3.12 2.52
C THR A 41 -17.01 3.20 3.51
N SER A 42 -16.41 2.05 3.84
CA SER A 42 -15.20 1.98 4.68
C SER A 42 -14.01 2.71 4.03
N LEU A 43 -13.76 2.48 2.73
CA LEU A 43 -12.70 3.17 1.99
C LEU A 43 -12.90 4.68 1.95
N ASN A 44 -14.11 5.14 1.65
CA ASN A 44 -14.44 6.58 1.64
C ASN A 44 -14.19 7.23 3.00
N SER A 45 -14.48 6.51 4.09
CA SER A 45 -14.24 7.00 5.44
C SER A 45 -12.75 7.13 5.75
N LYS A 46 -11.93 6.17 5.28
CA LYS A 46 -10.46 6.23 5.39
C LYS A 46 -9.87 7.37 4.57
N ILE A 47 -10.33 7.55 3.33
CA ILE A 47 -9.90 8.65 2.46
C ILE A 47 -10.20 9.98 3.13
N LYS A 48 -11.44 10.19 3.59
CA LYS A 48 -11.84 11.41 4.29
C LYS A 48 -10.94 11.71 5.50
N ASN A 49 -10.61 10.70 6.30
CA ASN A 49 -9.71 10.88 7.44
C ASN A 49 -8.29 11.31 7.02
N ILE A 50 -7.76 10.73 5.94
CA ILE A 50 -6.46 11.10 5.40
C ILE A 50 -6.50 12.53 4.86
N ASP A 51 -7.54 12.91 4.12
CA ASP A 51 -7.71 14.25 3.56
C ASP A 51 -7.77 15.31 4.68
N GLU A 52 -8.54 15.06 5.74
CA GLU A 52 -8.60 15.96 6.91
C GLU A 52 -7.23 16.12 7.60
N ARG A 53 -6.39 15.07 7.60
CA ARG A 53 -5.03 15.15 8.15
C ARG A 53 -4.08 15.91 7.22
N LEU A 54 -4.21 15.71 5.90
CA LEU A 54 -3.45 16.47 4.90
C LEU A 54 -3.78 17.95 4.96
N GLU A 55 -5.06 18.31 5.03
CA GLU A 55 -5.49 19.70 5.14
C GLU A 55 -4.93 20.38 6.39
N LYS A 56 -4.91 19.70 7.54
CA LYS A 56 -4.28 20.23 8.76
C LYS A 56 -2.79 20.49 8.62
N LEU A 57 -2.07 19.63 7.88
CA LEU A 57 -0.64 19.82 7.62
C LEU A 57 -0.39 20.98 6.64
N ILE A 58 -1.25 21.14 5.62
CA ILE A 58 -1.08 22.17 4.57
C ILE A 58 -1.57 23.55 5.02
N SER A 59 -2.60 23.61 5.87
CA SER A 59 -3.23 24.87 6.32
C SER A 59 -2.45 25.60 7.41
N GLY A 60 -1.43 24.96 8.01
CA GLY A 60 -0.43 25.70 8.77
C GLY A 60 0.30 26.63 7.80
N ASN A 61 0.26 27.94 7.99
CA ASN A 61 0.87 28.96 7.12
C ASN A 61 2.42 28.92 7.10
N GLU A 62 3.00 27.74 7.19
CA GLU A 62 4.42 27.45 7.18
C GLU A 62 4.81 26.75 5.88
N ILE A 63 5.94 27.15 5.30
CA ILE A 63 6.48 26.49 4.11
C ILE A 63 7.09 25.15 4.54
N ILE A 64 6.55 24.05 4.03
CA ILE A 64 7.09 22.71 4.26
C ILE A 64 8.19 22.44 3.22
N PHE A 65 9.40 22.18 3.70
CA PHE A 65 10.52 21.74 2.86
C PHE A 65 10.59 20.21 2.86
N SER A 66 10.53 19.60 1.67
CA SER A 66 10.73 18.16 1.55
C SER A 66 12.21 17.79 1.74
N GLU A 67 12.46 16.60 2.28
CA GLU A 67 13.82 16.04 2.36
C GLU A 67 14.50 16.02 0.98
N HIS A 68 13.74 15.74 -0.08
CA HIS A 68 14.27 15.79 -1.44
C HIS A 68 14.77 17.19 -1.82
N ALA A 69 14.02 18.24 -1.49
CA ALA A 69 14.43 19.62 -1.75
C ALA A 69 15.71 19.97 -0.98
N ILE A 70 15.80 19.56 0.28
CA ILE A 70 17.00 19.75 1.12
C ILE A 70 18.20 19.02 0.52
N LEU A 71 18.04 17.74 0.14
CA LEU A 71 19.10 16.96 -0.49
C LEU A 71 19.57 17.57 -1.82
N ARG A 72 18.65 18.10 -2.63
CA ARG A 72 18.99 18.80 -3.88
C ARG A 72 19.75 20.09 -3.63
N TYR A 73 19.39 20.84 -2.60
CA TYR A 73 20.13 22.03 -2.22
C TYR A 73 21.56 21.69 -1.79
N ILE A 74 21.73 20.68 -0.92
CA ILE A 74 23.03 20.18 -0.48
C ILE A 74 23.91 19.74 -1.68
N GLU A 75 23.34 18.97 -2.61
CA GLU A 75 24.07 18.45 -3.76
C GLU A 75 24.41 19.54 -4.79
N ARG A 76 23.42 20.34 -5.20
CA ARG A 76 23.55 21.26 -6.33
C ARG A 76 24.06 22.64 -5.97
N VAL A 77 23.75 23.11 -4.76
CA VAL A 77 24.12 24.47 -4.31
C VAL A 77 25.35 24.42 -3.42
N LEU A 78 25.40 23.51 -2.44
CA LEU A 78 26.58 23.36 -1.59
C LEU A 78 27.69 22.52 -2.23
N GLY A 79 27.40 21.82 -3.33
CA GLY A 79 28.37 20.99 -4.06
C GLY A 79 28.76 19.71 -3.32
N ILE A 80 27.98 19.28 -2.32
CA ILE A 80 28.27 18.07 -1.55
C ILE A 80 27.76 16.85 -2.32
N ASN A 81 28.68 16.01 -2.79
CA ASN A 81 28.34 14.81 -3.53
C ASN A 81 27.77 13.72 -2.60
N LEU A 82 26.49 13.40 -2.78
CA LEU A 82 25.80 12.38 -1.99
C LEU A 82 26.34 10.96 -2.23
N THR A 83 26.93 10.68 -3.39
CA THR A 83 27.59 9.39 -3.68
C THR A 83 28.80 9.21 -2.80
N ASP A 84 29.58 10.27 -2.60
CA ASP A 84 30.77 10.24 -1.75
C ASP A 84 30.37 10.07 -0.28
N ILE A 85 29.25 10.68 0.14
CA ILE A 85 28.68 10.46 1.49
C ILE A 85 28.32 8.98 1.69
N LYS A 86 27.65 8.34 0.71
CA LYS A 86 27.31 6.91 0.83
C LYS A 86 28.54 6.04 1.03
N ALA A 87 29.63 6.31 0.30
CA ALA A 87 30.89 5.58 0.44
C ALA A 87 31.57 5.82 1.80
N LYS A 88 31.37 7.00 2.41
CA LYS A 88 31.82 7.29 3.78
C LYS A 88 30.98 6.55 4.82
N ILE A 89 29.67 6.47 4.62
CA ILE A 89 28.74 5.76 5.52
C ILE A 89 29.08 4.26 5.55
N LEU A 90 29.16 3.62 4.39
CA LEU A 90 29.59 2.21 4.26
C LEU A 90 30.53 2.06 3.07
N THR A 91 31.69 1.47 3.32
CA THR A 91 32.64 1.04 2.30
C THR A 91 32.09 -0.18 1.54
N GLU A 92 32.64 -0.48 0.36
CA GLU A 92 32.22 -1.67 -0.41
C GLU A 92 32.43 -2.97 0.38
N SER A 93 33.53 -3.10 1.13
CA SER A 93 33.78 -4.27 1.97
C SER A 93 32.73 -4.46 3.06
N GLU A 94 32.28 -3.37 3.71
CA GLU A 94 31.23 -3.43 4.73
C GLU A 94 29.86 -3.75 4.11
N LYS A 95 29.60 -3.31 2.87
CA LYS A 95 28.38 -3.69 2.14
C LYS A 95 28.38 -5.19 1.82
N ASP A 96 29.50 -5.72 1.33
CA ASP A 96 29.63 -7.15 0.99
C ASP A 96 29.45 -8.04 2.22
N GLU A 97 30.08 -7.69 3.34
CA GLU A 97 29.87 -8.37 4.62
C GLU A 97 28.39 -8.29 5.03
N CYS A 98 27.77 -7.11 4.92
CA CYS A 98 26.35 -6.97 5.26
C CYS A 98 25.43 -7.83 4.40
N MET A 99 25.76 -8.01 3.12
CA MET A 99 25.02 -8.90 2.23
C MET A 99 25.15 -10.37 2.68
N GLN A 100 26.35 -10.78 3.10
CA GLN A 100 26.61 -12.14 3.58
C GLN A 100 25.91 -12.44 4.92
N MET A 101 25.76 -11.44 5.78
CA MET A 101 25.13 -11.58 7.09
C MET A 101 23.61 -11.38 7.09
N GLY A 102 22.98 -11.29 5.91
CA GLY A 102 21.52 -11.24 5.79
C GLY A 102 20.90 -9.86 6.07
N GLY A 103 21.67 -8.77 5.82
CA GLY A 103 21.11 -7.42 5.73
C GLY A 103 20.77 -6.75 7.07
N ASN A 104 21.18 -7.33 8.20
CA ASN A 104 20.84 -6.85 9.53
C ASN A 104 22.11 -6.73 10.39
N LEU A 105 22.64 -5.52 10.54
CA LEU A 105 23.96 -5.27 11.12
C LEU A 105 24.06 -3.90 11.78
N THR A 106 25.08 -3.73 12.62
CA THR A 106 25.44 -2.43 13.19
C THR A 106 26.96 -2.27 13.11
N TYR A 107 27.40 -1.25 12.38
CA TYR A 107 28.80 -0.91 12.22
C TYR A 107 29.16 0.26 13.12
N LYS A 108 30.08 0.05 14.07
CA LYS A 108 30.64 1.12 14.89
C LYS A 108 31.91 1.66 14.24
N LYS A 109 31.94 2.95 13.93
CA LYS A 109 33.11 3.67 13.42
C LYS A 109 33.61 4.65 14.48
N GLU A 110 34.73 5.30 14.22
CA GLU A 110 35.37 6.24 15.16
C GLU A 110 34.44 7.42 15.52
N ASP A 111 33.79 8.03 14.53
CA ASP A 111 32.96 9.23 14.73
C ASP A 111 31.45 8.94 14.80
N PHE A 112 31.02 7.76 14.34
CA PHE A 112 29.61 7.44 14.20
C PHE A 112 29.34 5.93 14.13
N THR A 113 28.10 5.56 14.42
CA THR A 113 27.58 4.20 14.26
C THR A 113 26.49 4.14 13.20
N VAL A 114 26.53 3.12 12.35
CA VAL A 114 25.54 2.87 11.30
C VAL A 114 24.69 1.66 11.65
N LYS A 115 23.36 1.79 11.60
CA LYS A 115 22.43 0.67 11.78
C LYS A 115 21.79 0.29 10.45
N ILE A 116 21.79 -1.00 10.16
CA ILE A 116 21.23 -1.60 8.93
C ILE A 116 20.18 -2.61 9.34
N GLN A 117 18.99 -2.52 8.75
CA GLN A 117 17.91 -3.49 8.92
C GLN A 117 17.30 -3.81 7.56
N ASP A 118 17.13 -5.09 7.27
CA ASP A 118 16.60 -5.59 6.00
C ASP A 118 17.26 -4.93 4.76
N PHE A 119 18.60 -4.86 4.79
CA PHE A 119 19.46 -4.26 3.75
C PHE A 119 19.29 -2.73 3.58
N VAL A 120 18.60 -2.06 4.51
CA VAL A 120 18.41 -0.61 4.51
C VAL A 120 19.21 0.02 5.64
N VAL A 121 20.04 1.02 5.34
CA VAL A 121 20.64 1.89 6.36
C VAL A 121 19.52 2.71 7.00
N THR A 122 19.14 2.38 8.23
CA THR A 122 18.00 3.00 8.91
C THR A 122 18.38 4.27 9.64
N THR A 123 19.61 4.36 10.13
CA THR A 123 20.10 5.54 10.84
C THR A 123 21.63 5.55 10.98
N VAL A 124 22.18 6.75 11.17
CA VAL A 124 23.58 7.01 11.49
C VAL A 124 23.60 7.83 12.78
N PHE A 125 24.15 7.28 13.86
CA PHE A 125 24.30 7.93 15.16
C PHE A 125 25.68 8.56 15.25
N LYS A 126 25.76 9.82 15.68
CA LYS A 126 27.03 10.36 16.13
C LYS A 126 27.35 9.77 17.52
N GLU A 127 28.57 9.30 17.72
CA GLU A 127 29.05 8.84 19.04
C GLU A 127 29.26 10.01 20.00
#